data_AF-A0A1M5XEX8-F1
#
_entry.id   AF-A0A1M5XEX8-F1
#
_cell.length_a   1.000
_cell.length_b   1.000
_cell.length_c   1.000
_cell.angle_alpha   90.00
_cell.angle_beta   90.00
_cell.angle_gamma   90.00
#
_symmetry.space_group_name_H-M   'P 1'
#
loop_
_entity.id
_entity.type
_entity.pdbx_description
1 polymer ?
#
loop_
_entity_poly.entity_id
_entity_poly.type
_entity_poly.pdbx_seq_one_letter_code
_entity_poly.pdbx_strand_id
1 'polypeptide(L)' 'MNFTNIFKNMWLQLFGSTEFMGLNVGFWVGMIVVALIVVIENIVFWNVKPKKKGFKTELKPKRISN' A
#
# COMPACT_ATOMS: atom_id res chain seq x y z
N MET A 1 32.46 -17.73 16.02
CA MET A 1 31.94 -17.29 14.70
C MET A 1 31.10 -16.04 14.95
N ASN A 2 31.55 -14.87 14.49
CA ASN A 2 30.91 -13.59 14.85
C ASN A 2 29.63 -13.37 14.03
N PHE A 3 28.53 -13.13 14.73
CA PHE A 3 27.19 -12.94 14.15
C PHE A 3 27.16 -11.80 13.12
N THR A 4 27.98 -10.78 13.34
CA THR A 4 28.17 -9.62 12.46
C THR A 4 28.62 -10.01 11.05
N ASN A 5 29.46 -11.05 10.93
CA ASN A 5 29.94 -11.52 9.62
C ASN A 5 28.86 -12.27 8.84
N ILE A 6 27.94 -12.94 9.55
CA ILE A 6 26.83 -13.69 8.93
C ILE A 6 25.81 -12.70 8.34
N PHE A 7 25.42 -11.67 9.10
CA PHE A 7 24.51 -10.63 8.61
C PHE A 7 25.09 -9.89 7.40
N LYS A 8 26.37 -9.49 7.47
CA LYS A 8 27.08 -8.84 6.36
C LYS A 8 27.13 -9.70 5.10
N ASN A 9 27.39 -11.01 5.25
CA ASN A 9 27.45 -11.94 4.11
C ASN A 9 26.07 -12.20 3.49
N MET A 10 25.01 -12.30 4.29
CA MET A 10 23.64 -12.40 3.79
C MET A 10 23.26 -11.16 2.97
N TRP A 11 23.59 -9.98 3.48
CA TRP A 11 23.34 -8.72 2.78
C TRP A 11 24.20 -8.63 1.51
N LEU A 12 25.48 -8.97 1.58
CA LEU A 12 26.36 -9.01 0.41
C LEU A 12 25.95 -10.04 -0.64
N GLN A 13 25.32 -11.16 -0.29
CA GLN A 13 24.80 -12.12 -1.28
C GLN A 13 23.47 -11.65 -1.88
N LEU A 14 22.56 -11.09 -1.08
CA LEU A 14 21.30 -10.54 -1.56
C LEU A 14 21.50 -9.30 -2.46
N PHE A 15 22.47 -8.44 -2.12
CA PHE A 15 22.88 -7.27 -2.89
C PHE A 15 24.13 -7.54 -3.74
N GLY A 16 24.53 -8.80 -3.96
CA GLY A 16 25.79 -9.19 -4.63
C GLY A 16 25.63 -9.83 -6.00
N SER A 17 24.41 -9.84 -6.54
CA SER A 17 24.17 -10.18 -7.95
C SER A 17 23.28 -9.10 -8.51
N THR A 18 23.91 -7.98 -8.84
CA THR A 18 23.25 -6.67 -8.94
C THR A 18 22.89 -6.26 -10.34
N GLU A 19 22.93 -7.11 -11.35
CA GLU A 19 22.64 -6.66 -12.71
C GLU A 19 21.84 -7.70 -13.48
N PHE A 20 20.55 -7.43 -13.63
CA PHE A 20 19.73 -8.04 -14.67
C PHE A 20 19.42 -6.91 -15.66
N MET A 21 19.98 -7.00 -16.87
CA MET A 21 19.91 -5.95 -17.91
C MET A 21 20.57 -4.59 -17.54
N GLY A 22 21.66 -4.59 -16.77
CA GLY A 22 22.40 -3.35 -16.42
C GLY A 22 21.69 -2.43 -15.42
N LEU A 23 20.61 -2.91 -14.78
CA LEU A 23 19.88 -2.22 -13.72
C LEU A 23 19.90 -3.07 -12.43
N ASN A 24 20.04 -2.37 -11.30
CA ASN A 24 20.12 -3.00 -9.98
C ASN A 24 18.87 -3.81 -9.65
N VAL A 25 19.00 -5.02 -9.10
CA VAL A 25 17.84 -5.81 -8.63
C VAL A 25 17.03 -5.03 -7.59
N GLY A 26 17.68 -4.19 -6.78
CA GLY A 26 17.00 -3.26 -5.85
C GLY A 26 16.13 -2.22 -6.56
N PHE A 27 16.49 -1.79 -7.78
CA PHE A 27 15.65 -0.93 -8.61
C PHE A 27 14.40 -1.67 -9.09
N TRP A 28 14.55 -2.92 -9.54
CA TRP A 28 13.43 -3.77 -9.94
C TRP A 28 12.48 -4.08 -8.78
N VAL A 29 13.01 -4.43 -7.61
CA VAL A 29 12.21 -4.65 -6.40
C VAL A 29 11.48 -3.37 -6.00
N GLY A 30 12.14 -2.21 -6.06
CA GLY A 30 11.51 -0.91 -5.86
C GLY A 30 10.34 -0.66 -6.83
N MET A 31 10.55 -0.92 -8.13
CA MET A 31 9.52 -0.78 -9.17
C MET A 31 8.32 -1.70 -8.93
N ILE A 32 8.55 -2.95 -8.52
CA ILE A 32 7.46 -3.90 -8.20
C ILE A 32 6.66 -3.41 -6.99
N VAL A 33 7.32 -2.94 -5.93
CA VAL A 33 6.64 -2.43 -4.73
C VAL A 33 5.76 -1.22 -5.06
N VAL A 34 6.29 -0.26 -5.84
CA VAL A 34 5.52 0.92 -6.26
C VAL A 34 4.32 0.53 -7.11
N ALA A 35 4.50 -0.37 -8.08
CA ALA A 35 3.40 -0.86 -8.92
C ALA A 35 2.31 -1.55 -8.07
N LEU A 36 2.69 -2.34 -7.07
CA LEU A 36 1.76 -3.01 -6.16
C LEU A 36 0.90 -1.99 -5.38
N ILE A 37 1.53 -0.94 -4.84
CA ILE A 37 0.82 0.12 -4.10
C ILE A 37 -0.21 0.81 -4.99
N VAL A 38 0.15 1.16 -6.23
CA VAL A 38 -0.77 1.80 -7.17
C VAL A 38 -1.98 0.92 -7.47
N VAL A 39 -1.78 -0.40 -7.64
CA VAL A 39 -2.88 -1.35 -7.86
C VAL A 39 -3.80 -1.44 -6.63
N ILE A 40 -3.22 -1.46 -5.42
CA ILE A 40 -3.99 -1.49 -4.18
C ILE A 40 -4.88 -0.26 -4.08
N GLU A 41 -4.30 0.93 -4.24
CA GLU A 41 -5.07 2.18 -4.17
C GLU A 41 -6.17 2.23 -5.25
N ASN A 42 -5.89 1.74 -6.46
CA ASN A 42 -6.89 1.65 -7.54
C ASN A 42 -8.08 0.74 -7.16
N ILE A 43 -7.81 -0.42 -6.54
CA ILE A 43 -8.85 -1.34 -6.07
C ILE A 43 -9.61 -0.76 -4.88
N VAL A 44 -8.92 -0.06 -3.96
CA VAL A 44 -9.55 0.62 -2.84
C VAL A 44 -10.54 1.66 -3.36
N PHE A 45 -10.11 2.54 -4.27
CA PHE A 45 -10.97 3.56 -4.88
C PHE A 45 -12.18 2.97 -5.61
N TRP A 46 -12.04 1.80 -6.22
CA TRP A 46 -13.15 1.14 -6.90
C TRP A 46 -14.14 0.47 -5.92
N ASN A 47 -13.65 -0.01 -4.78
CA ASN A 47 -14.48 -0.67 -3.77
C ASN A 47 -15.17 0.29 -2.81
N VAL A 48 -14.76 1.57 -2.75
CA VAL A 48 -15.51 2.58 -2.01
C VAL A 48 -16.79 2.90 -2.78
N LYS A 49 -17.87 2.13 -2.52
CA LYS A 49 -19.21 2.50 -2.99
C LYS A 49 -19.52 3.90 -2.44
N PRO A 50 -19.96 4.86 -3.28
CA PRO A 50 -20.30 6.18 -2.81
C PRO A 50 -21.35 6.00 -1.71
N LYS A 51 -21.03 6.43 -0.49
CA LYS A 51 -22.01 6.49 0.60
C LYS A 51 -23.18 7.27 0.02
N LYS A 52 -24.30 6.59 -0.25
CA LYS A 52 -25.60 7.24 -0.34
C LYS A 52 -25.75 7.89 1.01
N LYS A 53 -25.38 9.18 1.11
CA LYS A 53 -25.87 10.06 2.16
C LYS A 53 -27.37 10.05 1.90
N GLY A 54 -28.06 9.08 2.48
CA GLY A 54 -29.49 9.16 2.66
C GLY A 54 -29.68 10.52 3.29
N PHE A 55 -30.21 11.44 2.51
CA PHE A 55 -30.72 12.71 2.96
C PHE A 55 -31.60 12.35 4.15
N LYS A 56 -31.03 12.47 5.35
CA LYS A 56 -31.73 12.19 6.58
C LYS A 56 -32.64 13.38 6.69
N THR A 57 -33.85 13.22 6.18
CA THR A 57 -34.95 14.16 6.30
C THR A 57 -35.29 14.26 7.78
N GLU A 58 -34.42 14.91 8.54
CA GLU A 58 -34.52 15.12 9.99
C GLU A 58 -35.30 16.41 10.27
N LEU A 59 -36.34 16.64 9.46
CA LEU A 59 -37.40 17.61 9.72
C LEU A 59 -38.69 16.84 10.00
N LYS A 60 -38.72 15.99 11.04
CA LYS A 60 -39.99 15.79 11.75
C LYS A 60 -40.05 16.86 12.84
N PRO A 61 -40.88 17.91 12.68
CA PRO A 61 -41.04 18.90 13.73
C PRO A 61 -41.52 18.20 15.00
N LYS A 62 -40.88 18.52 16.12
CA LYS A 62 -41.33 18.14 17.45
C LYS A 62 -42.71 18.78 17.65
N ARG A 63 -43.77 18.01 17.38
CA ARG A 63 -45.15 18.39 17.70
C ARG A 63 -45.28 18.44 19.22
N ILE A 64 -44.97 19.60 19.78
CA ILE A 64 -45.51 20.03 21.07
C ILE A 64 -46.94 20.47 20.74
N SER A 65 -47.94 19.60 20.99
CA SER A 65 -49.33 20.04 21.11
C SER A 65 -49.75 19.89 22.56
N ASN A 66 -50.18 21.03 23.13
CA ASN A 66 -50.73 21.23 24.47
C ASN A 66 -51.77 20.19 24.87
#